data_AF-A0A497J8S5-F1
#
_entry.id   AF-A0A497J8S5-F1
#
_cell.length_a   1.000
_cell.length_b   1.000
_cell.length_c   1.000
_cell.angle_alpha   90.00
_cell.angle_beta   90.00
_cell.angle_gamma   90.00
#
_symmetry.space_group_name_H-M   'P 1'
#
loop_
_entity.id
_entity.type
_entity.pdbx_description
1 polymer ?
#
loop_
_entity_poly.entity_id
_entity_poly.type
_entity_poly.pdbx_seq_one_letter_code
_entity_poly.pdbx_strand_id
1 'polypeptide(L)'
;ILIERAKEKSKTPEVEEIVIVAHGAIEDKENKALLEKMHELAKFLKSKGFKKVEIATLRDDSPEEIREKAIKDFRKKAKKASIVLPLLVAKGETLKKIEDILGEESHKLASPLMPDKKIIKLIKDEVRRAGERA
;
A
#
# COMPACT_ATOMS: atom_id res chain seq x y z
N ILE A 1 -10.53 -4.69 -4.65
CA ILE A 1 -10.08 -3.56 -3.81
C ILE A 1 -8.87 -2.87 -4.41
N LEU A 2 -7.64 -3.37 -4.29
CA LEU A 2 -6.47 -2.63 -4.82
C LEU A 2 -6.54 -2.27 -6.31
N ILE A 3 -6.98 -3.19 -7.17
CA ILE A 3 -7.19 -2.88 -8.59
C ILE A 3 -8.29 -1.85 -8.82
N GLU A 4 -9.33 -1.83 -7.99
CA GLU A 4 -10.40 -0.83 -8.07
C GLU A 4 -9.85 0.54 -7.67
N ARG A 5 -9.08 0.61 -6.58
CA ARG A 5 -8.36 1.83 -6.16
C ARG A 5 -7.39 2.35 -7.21
N ALA A 6 -6.66 1.45 -7.87
CA ALA A 6 -5.78 1.83 -8.97
C ALA A 6 -6.57 2.41 -10.15
N LYS A 7 -7.65 1.74 -10.55
CA LYS A 7 -8.51 2.18 -11.66
C LYS A 7 -9.23 3.52 -11.36
N GLU A 8 -9.61 3.78 -10.12
CA GLU A 8 -10.18 5.07 -9.69
C GLU A 8 -9.22 6.25 -9.94
N LYS A 9 -7.90 6.00 -9.95
CA LYS A 9 -6.86 7.02 -10.16
C LYS A 9 -6.24 6.98 -11.55
N SER A 10 -6.42 5.88 -12.26
CA SER A 10 -5.82 5.62 -13.57
C SER A 10 -6.61 6.28 -14.69
N LYS A 11 -5.89 6.83 -15.67
CA LYS A 11 -6.44 7.23 -16.97
C LYS A 11 -5.91 6.36 -18.10
N THR A 12 -4.63 6.01 -18.02
CA THR A 12 -3.90 5.33 -19.10
C THR A 12 -2.92 4.31 -18.49
N PRO A 13 -3.42 3.13 -18.04
CA PRO A 13 -2.63 2.16 -17.28
C PRO A 13 -1.27 1.81 -17.92
N GLU A 14 -1.22 1.69 -19.24
CA GLU A 14 -0.07 1.25 -20.03
C GLU A 14 1.16 2.17 -19.93
N VAL A 15 0.99 3.42 -19.49
CA VAL A 15 2.09 4.36 -19.23
C VAL A 15 2.26 4.68 -17.75
N GLU A 16 1.35 4.22 -16.90
CA GLU A 16 1.31 4.57 -15.48
C GLU A 16 2.12 3.60 -14.63
N GLU A 17 2.93 4.17 -13.73
CA GLU A 17 3.67 3.40 -12.72
C GLU A 17 2.96 3.50 -11.36
N ILE A 18 2.89 2.39 -10.65
CA ILE A 18 2.27 2.31 -9.32
C ILE A 18 3.37 2.07 -8.27
N VAL A 19 3.23 2.68 -7.10
CA VAL A 19 3.90 2.21 -5.88
C VAL A 19 2.86 1.78 -4.84
N ILE A 20 2.95 0.54 -4.38
CA ILE A 20 2.18 0.05 -3.23
C ILE A 20 3.01 0.35 -1.98
N VAL A 21 2.43 1.07 -1.01
CA VAL A 21 3.11 1.43 0.23
C VAL A 21 2.36 0.87 1.44
N ALA A 22 3.09 0.19 2.33
CA ALA A 22 2.56 -0.32 3.60
C ALA A 22 3.30 0.28 4.80
N HIS A 23 2.76 0.09 5.99
CA HIS A 23 3.41 0.51 7.23
C HIS A 23 4.78 -0.17 7.41
N GLY A 24 4.88 -1.48 7.17
CA GLY A 24 6.10 -2.26 7.40
C GLY A 24 6.13 -2.89 8.79
N ALA A 25 7.12 -3.75 9.04
CA ALA A 25 7.34 -4.34 10.36
C ALA A 25 8.67 -3.87 10.97
N ILE A 26 8.78 -3.95 12.30
CA ILE A 26 10.02 -3.64 13.03
C ILE A 26 11.07 -4.73 12.79
N GLU A 27 10.66 -5.99 12.74
CA GLU A 27 11.58 -7.11 12.51
C GLU A 27 11.83 -7.32 11.01
N ASP A 28 13.09 -7.47 10.61
CA ASP A 28 13.48 -7.61 9.20
C ASP A 28 12.85 -8.83 8.53
N LYS A 29 12.75 -9.94 9.27
CA LYS A 29 12.13 -11.18 8.78
C LYS A 29 10.64 -10.98 8.47
N GLU A 30 9.92 -10.30 9.36
CA GLU A 30 8.50 -10.01 9.18
C GLU A 30 8.29 -9.00 8.06
N ASN A 31 9.14 -7.97 7.98
CA ASN A 31 9.08 -6.98 6.91
C ASN A 31 9.34 -7.61 5.54
N LYS A 32 10.29 -8.56 5.46
CA LYS A 32 10.56 -9.34 4.25
C LYS A 32 9.34 -10.19 3.86
N ALA A 33 8.74 -10.90 4.81
CA ALA A 33 7.54 -11.69 4.55
C ALA A 33 6.37 -10.82 4.05
N LEU A 34 6.20 -9.62 4.61
CA LEU A 34 5.21 -8.66 4.13
C LEU A 34 5.52 -8.21 2.69
N LEU A 35 6.77 -7.86 2.39
CA LEU A 35 7.18 -7.47 1.04
C LEU A 35 6.95 -8.59 0.01
N GLU A 36 7.18 -9.85 0.37
CA GLU A 36 6.87 -10.99 -0.50
C GLU A 36 5.38 -11.08 -0.82
N LYS A 37 4.49 -10.86 0.17
CA LYS A 37 3.04 -10.79 -0.09
C LYS A 37 2.65 -9.59 -0.95
N MET A 38 3.26 -8.44 -0.71
CA MET A 38 3.05 -7.25 -1.53
C MET A 38 3.52 -7.46 -2.98
N HIS A 39 4.57 -8.25 -3.18
CA HIS A 39 5.09 -8.55 -4.51
C HIS A 39 4.06 -9.32 -5.37
N GLU A 40 3.30 -10.24 -4.77
CA GLU A 40 2.20 -10.91 -5.47
C GLU A 40 1.07 -9.94 -5.87
N LEU A 41 0.76 -8.96 -5.02
CA LEU A 41 -0.19 -7.89 -5.36
C LEU A 41 0.34 -7.01 -6.51
N ALA A 42 1.65 -6.73 -6.50
CA ALA A 42 2.29 -5.97 -7.57
C ALA A 42 2.27 -6.71 -8.92
N LYS A 43 2.55 -8.02 -8.92
CA LYS A 43 2.41 -8.89 -10.11
C LYS A 43 0.99 -8.86 -10.65
N PHE A 44 -0.01 -8.99 -9.76
CA PHE A 44 -1.41 -8.94 -10.15
C PHE A 44 -1.78 -7.60 -10.78
N LEU A 45 -1.37 -6.46 -10.21
CA LEU A 45 -1.64 -5.15 -10.82
C LEU A 45 -0.92 -5.01 -12.17
N LYS A 46 0.34 -5.44 -12.28
CA LYS A 46 1.07 -5.43 -13.55
C LYS A 46 0.35 -6.25 -14.63
N SER A 47 -0.20 -7.40 -14.27
CA SER A 47 -1.00 -8.23 -15.18
C SER A 47 -2.35 -7.59 -15.58
N LYS A 48 -2.72 -6.44 -15.02
CA LYS A 48 -3.89 -5.63 -15.42
C LYS A 48 -3.55 -4.46 -16.35
N GLY A 49 -2.30 -4.36 -16.80
CA GLY A 49 -1.88 -3.41 -17.83
C GLY A 49 -1.05 -2.24 -17.32
N PHE A 50 -0.77 -2.15 -16.02
CA PHE A 50 0.11 -1.09 -15.50
C PHE A 50 1.56 -1.28 -15.94
N LYS A 51 2.18 -0.20 -16.44
CA LYS A 51 3.57 -0.20 -16.96
C LYS A 51 4.55 -0.82 -15.96
N LYS A 52 4.46 -0.40 -14.70
CA LYS A 52 5.34 -0.84 -13.62
C LYS A 52 4.63 -0.77 -12.28
N VAL A 53 4.92 -1.73 -11.40
CA VAL A 53 4.38 -1.73 -10.04
C VAL A 53 5.52 -2.03 -9.07
N GLU A 54 5.84 -1.05 -8.24
CA GLU A 54 6.85 -1.08 -7.18
C GLU A 54 6.18 -1.29 -5.82
N ILE A 55 6.95 -1.74 -4.83
CA ILE A 55 6.49 -1.94 -3.46
C ILE A 55 7.44 -1.23 -2.48
N ALA A 56 6.91 -0.69 -1.40
CA ALA A 56 7.70 -0.04 -0.35
C ALA A 56 7.02 -0.17 1.02
N THR A 57 7.82 -0.07 2.07
CA THR A 57 7.35 0.02 3.46
C THR A 57 7.94 1.28 4.08
N LEU A 58 7.25 1.93 5.02
CA LEU A 58 7.80 3.09 5.73
C LEU A 58 8.61 2.71 6.97
N ARG A 59 8.29 1.55 7.57
CA ARG A 59 8.88 1.03 8.81
C ARG A 59 8.87 2.09 9.92
N ASP A 60 7.72 2.74 10.10
CA ASP A 60 7.54 3.89 11.00
C ASP A 60 8.02 3.62 12.43
N ASP A 61 7.81 2.40 12.93
CA ASP A 61 8.12 2.02 14.31
C ASP A 61 9.53 1.44 14.47
N SER A 62 10.33 1.38 13.40
CA SER A 62 11.72 0.91 13.44
C SER A 62 12.69 1.98 13.96
N PRO A 63 13.90 1.59 14.37
CA PRO A 63 15.00 2.52 14.64
C PRO A 63 15.18 3.55 13.51
N GLU A 64 15.61 4.76 13.87
CA GLU A 64 15.65 5.91 12.97
C GLU A 64 16.39 5.63 11.66
N GLU A 65 17.57 5.02 11.72
CA GLU A 65 18.35 4.70 10.51
C GLU A 65 17.61 3.76 9.54
N ILE A 66 16.80 2.84 10.07
CA ILE A 66 16.02 1.90 9.27
C ILE A 66 14.82 2.62 8.64
N ARG A 67 14.10 3.40 9.45
CA ARG A 67 12.97 4.21 9.00
C ARG A 67 13.39 5.21 7.91
N GLU A 68 14.49 5.93 8.10
CA GLU A 68 14.98 6.90 7.12
C GLU A 68 15.35 6.25 5.78
N LYS A 69 16.02 5.09 5.83
CA LYS A 69 16.34 4.31 4.61
C LYS A 69 15.07 3.87 3.89
N ALA A 70 14.06 3.43 4.63
CA ALA A 70 12.77 2.99 4.10
C ALA A 70 11.98 4.16 3.48
N ILE A 71 11.91 5.31 4.16
CA ILE A 71 11.30 6.54 3.62
C ILE A 71 12.02 7.02 2.38
N LYS A 72 13.36 6.98 2.34
CA LYS A 72 14.14 7.38 1.17
C LYS A 72 13.88 6.47 -0.03
N ASP A 73 13.76 5.16 0.18
CA ASP A 73 13.39 4.20 -0.86
C ASP A 73 11.96 4.44 -1.37
N PHE A 74 10.99 4.62 -0.46
CA PHE A 74 9.62 4.97 -0.83
C PHE A 74 9.58 6.26 -1.66
N ARG A 75 10.26 7.33 -1.21
CA ARG A 75 10.29 8.62 -1.92
C ARG A 75 10.87 8.49 -3.32
N LYS A 76 11.93 7.69 -3.49
CA LYS A 76 12.55 7.42 -4.80
C LYS A 76 11.57 6.71 -5.75
N LYS A 77 10.78 5.76 -5.24
CA LYS A 77 9.77 5.04 -6.01
C LYS A 77 8.56 5.91 -6.32
N ALA A 78 8.09 6.67 -5.32
CA ALA A 78 6.94 7.56 -5.43
C ALA A 78 7.15 8.66 -6.49
N LYS A 79 8.35 9.25 -6.58
CA LYS A 79 8.70 10.24 -7.62
C LYS A 79 8.50 9.75 -9.06
N LYS A 80 8.56 8.44 -9.28
CA LYS A 80 8.35 7.83 -10.61
C LYS A 80 6.92 7.34 -10.79
N ALA A 81 6.18 7.18 -9.69
CA ALA A 81 4.86 6.62 -9.70
C ALA A 81 3.83 7.66 -10.15
N SER A 82 2.96 7.24 -11.07
CA SER A 82 1.74 7.98 -11.40
C SER A 82 0.66 7.78 -10.35
N ILE A 83 0.70 6.69 -9.56
CA ILE A 83 -0.31 6.36 -8.55
C ILE A 83 0.38 5.78 -7.31
N VAL A 84 0.00 6.28 -6.14
CA VAL A 84 0.42 5.72 -4.85
C VAL A 84 -0.76 4.96 -4.25
N LEU A 85 -0.58 3.68 -3.97
CA LEU A 85 -1.59 2.81 -3.37
C LEU A 85 -1.22 2.48 -1.92
N PRO A 86 -1.90 3.09 -0.93
CA PRO A 86 -1.67 2.73 0.46
C PRO A 86 -2.33 1.38 0.76
N LEU A 87 -1.52 0.39 1.13
CA LEU A 87 -1.97 -0.88 1.68
C LEU A 87 -2.20 -0.72 3.18
N LEU A 88 -3.18 0.12 3.53
CA LEU A 88 -3.59 0.41 4.89
C LEU A 88 -5.07 0.05 5.07
N VAL A 89 -5.42 -0.51 6.24
CA VAL A 89 -6.81 -0.87 6.52
C VAL A 89 -7.69 0.37 6.55
N ALA A 90 -7.28 1.41 7.27
CA ALA A 90 -8.05 2.64 7.42
C ALA A 90 -7.17 3.88 7.31
N LYS A 91 -7.82 5.06 7.32
CA LYS A 91 -7.13 6.33 7.50
C LYS A 91 -6.52 6.39 8.90
N GLY A 92 -5.38 7.04 9.03
CA GLY A 92 -4.65 7.17 10.29
C GLY A 92 -3.35 7.95 10.11
N GLU A 93 -2.49 7.91 11.12
CA GLU A 93 -1.23 8.66 11.12
C GLU A 93 -0.28 8.25 9.99
N THR A 94 -0.15 6.95 9.71
CA THR A 94 0.67 6.49 8.58
C THR A 94 0.19 7.03 7.24
N LEU A 95 -1.12 7.21 7.05
CA LEU A 95 -1.63 7.83 5.81
C LEU A 95 -1.23 9.31 5.73
N LYS A 96 -1.33 10.05 6.84
CA LYS A 96 -0.88 11.46 6.90
C LYS A 96 0.61 11.57 6.60
N LYS A 97 1.43 10.69 7.17
CA LYS A 97 2.87 10.64 6.87
C LYS A 97 3.15 10.40 5.37
N ILE A 98 2.36 9.53 4.72
CA ILE A 98 2.47 9.33 3.27
C ILE A 98 2.13 10.64 2.54
N GLU A 99 1.05 11.31 2.93
CA GLU A 99 0.67 12.61 2.37
C GLU A 99 1.78 13.64 2.55
N ASP A 100 2.39 13.74 3.73
CA ASP A 100 3.50 14.66 4.03
C ASP A 100 4.75 14.35 3.19
N ILE A 101 5.07 13.07 3.00
CA ILE A 101 6.22 12.65 2.18
C ILE A 101 6.01 13.01 0.70
N LEU A 102 4.78 12.86 0.20
CA LEU A 102 4.39 13.16 -1.17
C LEU A 102 4.19 14.67 -1.42
N GLY A 103 3.80 15.43 -0.40
CA GLY A 103 3.51 16.86 -0.51
C GLY A 103 2.38 17.17 -1.50
N GLU A 104 2.57 18.21 -2.32
CA GLU A 104 1.58 18.68 -3.32
C GLU A 104 1.30 17.65 -4.44
N GLU A 105 2.11 16.61 -4.57
CA GLU A 105 1.91 15.51 -5.52
C GLU A 105 0.83 14.51 -5.07
N SER A 106 0.16 14.75 -3.95
CA SER A 106 -0.84 13.88 -3.32
C SER A 106 -2.10 13.60 -4.13
N HIS A 107 -2.38 14.34 -5.22
CA HIS A 107 -3.56 14.12 -6.07
C HIS A 107 -3.64 12.68 -6.65
N LYS A 108 -2.50 11.98 -6.68
CA LYS A 108 -2.31 10.60 -7.16
C LYS A 108 -2.37 9.52 -6.07
N LEU A 109 -2.58 9.91 -4.81
CA LEU A 109 -2.77 8.99 -3.69
C LEU A 109 -4.18 8.40 -3.71
N ALA A 110 -4.27 7.07 -3.73
CA ALA A 110 -5.54 6.36 -3.62
C ALA A 110 -6.02 6.25 -2.16
N SER A 111 -7.31 5.98 -1.99
CA SER A 111 -7.88 5.73 -0.67
C SER A 111 -7.39 4.39 -0.09
N PRO A 112 -7.31 4.27 1.25
CA PRO A 112 -7.03 3.00 1.93
C PRO A 112 -8.14 1.96 1.66
N LEU A 113 -7.99 0.76 2.22
CA LEU A 113 -8.90 -0.35 1.96
C LEU A 113 -10.32 -0.05 2.48
N MET A 114 -10.47 0.47 3.69
CA MET A 114 -11.76 0.93 4.21
C MET A 114 -12.16 2.29 3.59
N PRO A 115 -13.46 2.55 3.37
CA PRO A 115 -14.62 1.75 3.82
C PRO A 115 -15.15 0.75 2.77
N ASP A 116 -14.29 0.14 1.93
CA ASP A 116 -14.74 -0.80 0.91
C ASP A 116 -15.59 -1.94 1.52
N LYS A 117 -16.79 -2.16 0.96
CA LYS A 117 -17.76 -3.16 1.43
C LYS A 117 -17.17 -4.57 1.49
N LYS A 118 -16.19 -4.88 0.64
CA LYS A 118 -15.51 -6.18 0.60
C LYS A 118 -14.63 -6.39 1.84
N ILE A 119 -13.97 -5.34 2.37
CA ILE A 119 -13.26 -5.43 3.66
C ILE A 119 -14.25 -5.62 4.79
N ILE A 120 -15.34 -4.84 4.80
CA ILE A 120 -16.36 -4.94 5.86
C ILE A 120 -16.93 -6.36 5.89
N LYS A 121 -17.24 -6.94 4.73
CA LYS A 121 -17.72 -8.32 4.62
C LYS A 121 -16.66 -9.32 5.12
N LEU A 122 -15.40 -9.17 4.72
CA LEU A 122 -14.30 -10.04 5.14
C LEU A 122 -14.14 -10.04 6.66
N ILE A 123 -14.17 -8.87 7.30
CA ILE A 123 -14.09 -8.74 8.76
C ILE A 123 -15.28 -9.43 9.43
N LYS A 124 -16.50 -9.21 8.93
CA LYS A 124 -17.71 -9.87 9.46
C LYS A 124 -17.62 -11.39 9.37
N ASP A 125 -17.17 -11.91 8.22
CA ASP A 125 -17.01 -13.35 8.00
C ASP A 125 -15.94 -13.93 8.94
N GLU A 126 -14.84 -13.21 9.20
CA GLU A 126 -13.79 -13.65 10.12
C GLU A 126 -14.26 -13.67 11.58
N VAL A 127 -14.97 -12.64 12.02
CA VAL A 127 -15.55 -12.58 13.38
C VAL A 127 -16.52 -13.74 13.60
N ARG A 128 -17.37 -14.05 12.62
CA ARG A 128 -18.29 -15.19 12.69
C ARG A 128 -17.52 -16.51 12.83
N ARG A 129 -16.48 -16.72 12.01
CA ARG A 129 -15.64 -17.94 12.08
C ARG A 129 -14.91 -18.08 13.41
N ALA A 130 -14.45 -16.98 14.00
CA ALA A 130 -13.80 -16.99 15.30
C ALA A 130 -14.78 -17.40 16.41
N GLY A 131 -16.02 -16.88 16.37
CA GLY A 131 -17.08 -17.25 17.31
C GLY A 131 -17.55 -18.71 17.20
N GLU A 132 -17.51 -19.30 16.00
CA GLU A 132 -17.83 -20.72 15.79
C GLU A 132 -16.73 -21.67 16.32
N ARG A 133 -15.53 -21.15 16.61
CA ARG A 133 -14.38 -21.92 17.11
C ARG A 133 -14.15 -21.78 18.61
N ALA A 134 -14.88 -20.88 19.27
CA ALA A 134 -14.81 -20.61 20.71
C ALA A 134 -15.87 -21.42 21.45
#